data_AF-A0A1G7VW92-F1
#
_entry.id   AF-A0A1G7VW92-F1
#
_cell.length_a   1.000
_cell.length_b   1.000
_cell.length_c   1.000
_cell.angle_alpha   90.00
_cell.angle_beta   90.00
_cell.angle_gamma   90.00
#
_symmetry.space_group_name_H-M   'P 1'
#
loop_
_entity.id
_entity.type
_entity.pdbx_description
1 polymer ?
#
loop_
_entity_poly.entity_id
_entity_poly.type
_entity_poly.pdbx_seq_one_letter_code
_entity_poly.pdbx_strand_id
1 'polypeptide(L)'
;MEIKNMNNLPRSCQKVAEYSDKQQYAEAGFWEKLRIQIHILHCRHCHAYHIKNEELTRLLQNHQLKFLSKSEKEEIKARLSL
;
A
#
# COMPACT_ATOMS: atom_id res chain seq x y z
N MET A 1 -11.50 -13.04 -22.47
CA MET A 1 -10.58 -11.95 -22.06
C MET A 1 -11.43 -10.70 -21.88
N GLU A 2 -11.64 -10.27 -20.65
CA GLU A 2 -12.42 -9.06 -20.39
C GLU A 2 -11.60 -7.83 -20.80
N ILE A 3 -12.07 -7.15 -21.84
CA ILE A 3 -11.54 -5.84 -22.24
C ILE A 3 -11.92 -4.86 -21.13
N LYS A 4 -11.02 -4.61 -20.18
CA LYS A 4 -11.21 -3.59 -19.14
C LYS A 4 -11.25 -2.21 -19.82
N ASN A 5 -12.46 -1.67 -19.85
CA ASN A 5 -12.81 -0.36 -20.39
C ASN A 5 -11.83 0.74 -19.91
N MET A 6 -11.18 1.42 -20.86
CA MET A 6 -10.06 2.37 -20.65
C MET A 6 -10.46 3.76 -20.14
N ASN A 7 -11.67 3.94 -19.59
CA ASN A 7 -12.23 5.26 -19.23
C ASN A 7 -12.36 5.50 -17.71
N ASN A 8 -11.49 4.92 -16.89
CA ASN A 8 -11.57 5.02 -15.42
C ASN A 8 -10.32 5.68 -14.82
N LEU A 9 -10.20 7.00 -14.95
CA LEU A 9 -9.35 7.80 -14.06
C LEU A 9 -10.06 7.86 -12.69
N PRO A 10 -9.42 7.56 -11.55
CA PRO A 10 -10.06 7.72 -10.25
C PRO A 10 -10.36 9.20 -10.04
N ARG A 11 -11.63 9.58 -10.22
CA ARG A 11 -12.08 10.97 -10.05
C ARG A 11 -12.22 11.35 -8.57
N SER A 12 -12.39 10.36 -7.69
CA SER A 12 -12.51 10.58 -6.25
C SER A 12 -11.23 10.23 -5.50
N CYS A 13 -10.91 11.03 -4.49
CA CYS A 13 -9.78 10.78 -3.59
C CYS A 13 -9.95 9.49 -2.78
N GLN A 14 -11.19 9.09 -2.46
CA GLN A 14 -11.47 7.83 -1.79
C GLN A 14 -11.00 6.61 -2.60
N LYS A 15 -11.26 6.60 -3.92
CA LYS A 15 -10.75 5.54 -4.79
C LYS A 15 -9.22 5.55 -4.85
N VAL A 16 -8.60 6.74 -4.85
CA VAL A 16 -7.13 6.86 -4.79
C VAL A 16 -6.55 6.24 -3.52
N ALA A 17 -7.22 6.39 -2.37
CA ALA A 17 -6.82 5.74 -1.12
C ALA A 17 -6.88 4.21 -1.26
N GLU A 18 -8.02 3.65 -1.69
CA GLU A 18 -8.20 2.20 -1.91
C GLU A 18 -7.14 1.61 -2.86
N TYR A 19 -6.81 2.33 -3.93
CA TYR A 19 -5.78 1.87 -4.86
C TYR A 19 -4.36 2.06 -4.35
N SER A 20 -4.11 3.06 -3.50
CA SER A 20 -2.80 3.23 -2.84
C SER A 20 -2.50 2.05 -1.92
N ASP A 21 -3.50 1.54 -1.21
CA ASP A 21 -3.36 0.33 -0.38
C ASP A 21 -2.96 -0.87 -1.26
N LYS A 22 -3.68 -1.09 -2.37
CA LYS A 22 -3.32 -2.14 -3.35
C LYS A 22 -1.90 -1.98 -3.89
N GLN A 23 -1.44 -0.75 -4.09
CA GLN A 23 -0.07 -0.49 -4.53
C GLN A 23 0.95 -0.89 -3.45
N GLN A 24 0.69 -0.62 -2.17
CA GLN A 24 1.58 -0.98 -1.05
C GLN A 24 1.73 -2.50 -0.88
N TYR A 25 0.67 -3.27 -1.14
CA TYR A 25 0.70 -4.74 -1.08
C TYR A 25 1.11 -5.41 -2.41
N ALA A 26 1.62 -4.64 -3.37
CA ALA A 26 2.02 -5.12 -4.70
C ALA A 26 0.88 -5.80 -5.50
N GLU A 27 -0.37 -5.45 -5.20
CA GLU A 27 -1.58 -5.97 -5.86
C GLU A 27 -2.02 -5.08 -7.04
N ALA A 28 -1.48 -3.87 -7.15
CA ALA A 28 -1.80 -2.95 -8.24
C ALA A 28 -1.01 -3.24 -9.53
N GLY A 29 -1.72 -3.30 -10.66
CA GLY A 29 -1.10 -3.41 -11.99
C GLY A 29 -0.44 -2.11 -12.46
N PHE A 30 0.37 -2.19 -13.52
CA PHE A 30 1.10 -1.04 -14.09
C PHE A 30 0.19 0.14 -14.47
N TRP A 31 -0.89 -0.12 -15.21
CA TRP A 31 -1.83 0.91 -15.65
C TRP A 31 -2.66 1.53 -14.53
N GLU A 32 -2.83 0.81 -13.42
CA GLU A 32 -3.51 1.35 -12.24
C GLU A 32 -2.60 2.35 -11.54
N LYS A 33 -1.32 1.98 -11.32
CA LYS A 33 -0.29 2.87 -10.76
C LYS A 33 -0.19 4.18 -11.56
N LEU A 34 -0.06 4.10 -12.89
CA LEU A 34 0.08 5.28 -13.73
C LEU A 34 -1.13 6.24 -13.63
N ARG A 35 -2.36 5.70 -13.59
CA ARG A 35 -3.58 6.52 -13.48
C ARG A 35 -3.70 7.22 -12.13
N ILE A 36 -3.29 6.57 -11.05
CA ILE A 36 -3.33 7.14 -9.70
C ILE A 36 -2.32 8.27 -9.58
N GLN A 37 -1.12 8.09 -10.12
CA GLN A 37 -0.08 9.11 -10.13
C GLN A 37 -0.57 10.41 -10.78
N ILE A 38 -1.32 10.34 -11.88
CA ILE A 38 -1.93 11.53 -12.51
C ILE A 38 -2.87 12.26 -11.53
N HIS A 39 -3.72 11.55 -10.78
CA HIS A 39 -4.59 12.20 -9.79
C HIS A 39 -3.79 12.82 -8.64
N ILE A 40 -2.78 12.10 -8.12
CA ILE A 40 -1.90 12.57 -7.04
C ILE A 40 -1.22 13.88 -7.43
N LEU A 41 -0.70 14.00 -8.67
CA LEU A 41 -0.02 15.20 -9.15
C LEU A 41 -0.92 16.46 -9.13
N HIS A 42 -2.22 16.32 -9.40
CA HIS A 42 -3.15 17.45 -9.51
C HIS A 42 -3.99 17.69 -8.24
N CYS A 43 -4.02 16.73 -7.31
CA CYS A 43 -4.78 16.84 -6.07
C CYS A 43 -3.83 16.98 -4.87
N ARG A 44 -3.76 18.18 -4.29
CA ARG A 44 -2.87 18.48 -3.14
C ARG A 44 -3.06 17.53 -1.95
N HIS A 45 -4.29 17.13 -1.66
CA HIS A 45 -4.58 16.19 -0.56
C HIS A 45 -4.00 14.81 -0.83
N CYS A 46 -4.20 14.30 -2.06
CA CYS A 46 -3.65 13.00 -2.47
C CYS A 46 -2.12 13.05 -2.58
N HIS A 47 -1.55 14.18 -3.01
CA HIS A 47 -0.10 14.40 -2.98
C HIS A 47 0.47 14.31 -1.56
N ALA A 48 -0.10 15.06 -0.62
CA ALA A 48 0.35 15.02 0.77
C ALA A 48 0.21 13.63 1.40
N TYR A 49 -0.89 12.92 1.10
CA TYR A 49 -1.08 11.53 1.50
C TYR A 49 -0.02 10.61 0.91
N HIS A 50 0.27 10.73 -0.40
CA HIS A 50 1.24 9.92 -1.10
C HIS A 50 2.65 10.06 -0.51
N ILE A 51 3.11 11.30 -0.29
CA ILE A 51 4.43 11.57 0.30
C ILE A 51 4.56 10.95 1.69
N LYS A 52 3.54 11.10 2.55
CA LYS A 52 3.56 10.50 3.90
C LYS A 52 3.61 8.97 3.87
N ASN A 53 2.86 8.35 2.96
CA ASN A 53 2.86 6.89 2.80
C ASN A 53 4.20 6.37 2.24
N GLU A 54 4.81 7.09 1.30
CA GLU A 54 6.13 6.76 0.78
C GLU A 54 7.19 6.86 1.88
N GLU A 55 7.16 7.93 2.68
CA GLU A 55 8.05 8.09 3.83
C GLU A 55 7.90 6.96 4.84
N LEU A 56 6.66 6.60 5.21
CA LEU A 56 6.38 5.46 6.09
C LEU A 56 6.94 4.15 5.52
N THR A 57 6.70 3.90 4.24
CA THR A 57 7.18 2.69 3.55
C THR A 57 8.72 2.62 3.59
N ARG A 58 9.38 3.75 3.31
CA ARG A 58 10.84 3.85 3.35
C ARG A 58 11.38 3.62 4.76
N LEU A 59 10.74 4.19 5.79
CA LEU A 59 11.14 3.99 7.19
C LEU A 59 11.03 2.51 7.58
N LEU A 60 9.94 1.84 7.19
CA LEU A 60 9.75 0.42 7.46
C LEU A 60 10.74 -0.48 6.71
N GLN A 61 11.12 -0.14 5.48
CA GLN A 61 12.10 -0.89 4.69
C GLN A 61 13.54 -0.68 5.17
N ASN A 62 13.87 0.53 5.60
CA ASN A 62 15.23 0.86 6.04
C ASN A 62 15.53 0.40 7.47
N HIS A 63 14.49 0.23 8.31
CA HIS A 63 14.70 -0.36 9.62
C HIS A 63 14.94 -1.86 9.51
N GLN A 64 15.99 -2.34 10.18
CA GLN A 64 16.14 -3.77 10.50
C GLN A 64 15.10 -4.15 11.56
N LEU A 65 13.83 -4.20 11.14
CA LEU A 65 12.74 -4.66 11.98
C LEU A 65 13.07 -6.11 12.38
N LYS A 66 13.31 -6.32 13.68
CA LYS A 66 13.50 -7.65 14.23
C LYS A 66 12.12 -8.29 14.33
N PHE A 67 11.83 -9.16 13.39
CA PHE A 67 10.64 -10.00 13.45
C PHE A 67 10.92 -11.19 14.37
N LEU A 68 9.92 -11.56 15.18
CA LEU A 68 9.95 -12.83 15.90
C LEU A 68 10.12 -13.97 14.89
N SER A 69 11.14 -14.78 15.10
CA SER A 69 11.32 -16.05 14.42
C SER A 69 10.13 -16.97 14.66
N LYS A 70 9.97 -17.98 13.80
CA LYS A 70 8.89 -18.96 13.95
C LYS A 70 8.96 -19.68 15.31
N SER A 71 10.16 -20.02 15.77
CA SER A 71 10.39 -20.64 17.08
C SER A 71 10.00 -19.73 18.24
N GLU A 72 10.37 -18.45 18.21
CA GLU A 72 9.96 -17.50 19.26
C GLU A 72 8.44 -17.34 19.32
N LYS A 73 7.76 -17.35 18.16
CA LYS A 73 6.29 -17.31 18.11
C LYS A 73 5.65 -18.58 18.69
N GLU A 74 6.21 -19.74 18.39
CA GLU A 74 5.72 -21.02 18.90
C GLU A 74 5.96 -21.14 20.41
N GLU A 75 7.10 -20.68 20.91
CA GLU A 75 7.39 -20.62 22.35
C GLU A 75 6.41 -19.71 23.10
N ILE A 76 6.17 -18.50 22.58
CA ILE A 76 5.20 -17.57 23.17
C ILE A 76 3.79 -18.20 23.19
N LYS A 77 3.38 -18.86 22.10
CA LYS A 77 2.08 -19.56 22.05
C LYS A 77 2.00 -20.70 23.06
N ALA A 78 3.04 -21.52 23.16
CA ALA A 78 3.07 -22.60 24.14
C ALA A 78 3.00 -22.07 25.58
N ARG A 79 3.64 -20.93 25.86
CA ARG A 79 3.60 -20.27 27.18
C ARG A 79 2.28 -19.58 27.50
N LEU A 80 1.53 -19.15 26.49
CA LEU A 80 0.22 -18.51 26.64
C LEU A 80 -0.95 -19.50 26.59
N SER A 81 -0.70 -20.73 26.16
CA SER A 81 -1.68 -21.82 26.24
C SER A 81 -1.74 -22.28 27.69
N LEU A 82 -2.80 -21.89 28.42
CA LEU A 82 -3.18 -22.48 29.70
C LEU A 82 -3.48 -23.98 29.54
#